data_AF-A0A527ZBU7-F1
#
_entry.id   AF-A0A527ZBU7-F1
#
_cell.length_a   1.000
_cell.length_b   1.000
_cell.length_c   1.000
_cell.angle_alpha   90.00
_cell.angle_beta   90.00
_cell.angle_gamma   90.00
#
_symmetry.space_group_name_H-M   'P 1'
#
loop_
_entity.id
_entity.type
_entity.pdbx_description
1 polymer ?
#
loop_
_entity_poly.entity_id
_entity_poly.type
_entity_poly.pdbx_seq_one_letter_code
_entity_poly.pdbx_strand_id
1 'polypeptide(L)' 'MAGFSPDGRSFATARGDYHAVLIWNAEDGKLNRTLQVRTWPYSVAFSPDGSRILINSRGPISYPFLSRLWDV' A
#
# COMPACT_ATOMS: atom_id res chain seq x y z
N MET A 1 3.89 6.58 -4.30
CA MET A 1 2.85 6.24 -5.29
C MET A 1 1.51 6.08 -4.58
N ALA A 2 0.41 6.21 -5.33
CA ALA A 2 -0.94 6.02 -4.82
C ALA A 2 -1.78 5.24 -5.85
N GLY A 3 -2.83 4.56 -5.40
CA GLY A 3 -3.74 3.82 -6.26
C GLY A 3 -5.13 3.68 -5.62
N PHE A 4 -6.16 3.58 -6.44
CA PHE A 4 -7.53 3.33 -5.99
C PHE A 4 -7.83 1.82 -5.96
N SER A 5 -8.70 1.40 -5.06
CA SER A 5 -9.35 0.09 -5.13
C SER A 5 -10.21 0.01 -6.40
N PRO A 6 -10.41 -1.19 -6.98
CA PRO A 6 -11.22 -1.35 -8.19
C PRO A 6 -12.67 -0.86 -8.05
N ASP A 7 -13.24 -0.96 -6.84
CA ASP A 7 -14.58 -0.47 -6.52
C ASP A 7 -14.64 1.04 -6.23
N GLY A 8 -13.48 1.72 -6.21
CA GLY A 8 -13.35 3.14 -5.96
C GLY A 8 -13.66 3.59 -4.52
N ARG A 9 -13.96 2.67 -3.59
CA ARG A 9 -14.36 3.01 -2.21
C ARG A 9 -13.17 3.35 -1.33
N SER A 10 -11.98 2.95 -1.73
CA SER A 10 -10.75 3.20 -0.98
C SER A 10 -9.60 3.56 -1.91
N PHE A 11 -8.59 4.22 -1.36
CA PHE A 11 -7.31 4.39 -2.04
C PHE A 11 -6.16 4.19 -1.06
N ALA A 12 -5.03 3.74 -1.58
CA ALA A 12 -3.82 3.50 -0.82
C ALA A 12 -2.72 4.49 -1.24
N THR A 13 -1.94 4.94 -0.27
CA THR A 13 -0.77 5.80 -0.50
C THR A 13 0.46 5.21 0.18
N ALA A 14 1.56 5.05 -0.57
CA ALA A 14 2.84 4.62 -0.02
C ALA A 14 3.59 5.80 0.60
N ARG A 15 3.94 5.67 1.89
CA ARG A 15 4.68 6.66 2.67
C ARG A 15 6.06 6.10 3.02
N GLY A 16 7.01 6.49 2.20
CA GLY A 16 8.36 5.94 2.17
C GLY A 16 9.17 6.16 3.44
N ASP A 17 9.24 7.41 3.85
CA ASP A 17 9.92 7.95 5.02
C ASP A 17 9.39 7.38 6.35
N TYR A 18 8.12 6.99 6.40
CA TYR A 18 7.51 6.38 7.58
C TYR A 18 7.34 4.86 7.46
N HIS A 19 7.89 4.26 6.41
CA HIS A 19 7.80 2.82 6.16
C HIS A 19 6.36 2.31 6.29
N ALA A 20 5.40 3.03 5.69
CA ALA A 20 3.98 2.75 5.87
C ALA A 20 3.22 2.83 4.56
N VAL A 21 2.10 2.11 4.49
CA VAL A 21 1.07 2.30 3.48
C VAL A 21 -0.21 2.70 4.20
N LEU A 22 -0.78 3.83 3.81
CA LEU A 22 -2.01 4.37 4.38
C LEU A 22 -3.16 4.02 3.45
N ILE A 23 -4.28 3.56 4.03
CA ILE A 23 -5.51 3.24 3.32
C ILE A 23 -6.57 4.24 3.77
N TRP A 24 -7.18 4.90 2.80
CA TRP A 24 -8.13 5.97 2.99
C TRP A 24 -9.50 5.56 2.47
N ASN A 25 -10.55 6.01 3.13
CA ASN A 25 -11.90 6.02 2.57
C ASN A 25 -11.97 7.11 1.48
N ALA A 26 -12.42 6.75 0.28
CA ALA A 26 -12.47 7.67 -0.85
C ALA A 26 -13.66 8.65 -0.80
N GLU A 27 -14.73 8.30 -0.08
CA GLU A 27 -15.95 9.10 0.04
C GLU A 27 -15.76 10.29 0.97
N ASP A 28 -15.19 10.07 2.16
CA ASP A 28 -15.02 11.10 3.18
C ASP A 28 -13.57 11.54 3.41
N GLY A 29 -12.62 10.92 2.72
CA GLY A 29 -11.19 11.24 2.82
C GLY A 29 -10.54 10.84 4.14
N LYS A 30 -11.22 10.08 5.01
CA LYS A 30 -10.67 9.69 6.30
C LYS A 30 -9.70 8.52 6.18
N LEU A 31 -8.68 8.53 7.03
CA LEU A 31 -7.75 7.43 7.17
C LEU A 31 -8.48 6.22 7.79
N ASN A 32 -8.59 5.13 7.03
CA ASN A 32 -9.21 3.90 7.47
C ASN A 32 -8.20 2.98 8.17
N ARG A 33 -7.02 2.79 7.58
CA ARG A 33 -5.99 1.89 8.13
C ARG A 33 -4.57 2.37 7.81
N THR A 34 -3.64 2.09 8.73
CA THR A 34 -2.19 2.21 8.50
C THR A 34 -1.57 0.82 8.50
N LEU A 35 -0.93 0.44 7.39
CA LEU A 35 -0.13 -0.77 7.27
C LEU A 35 1.34 -0.43 7.47
N GLN A 36 1.92 -0.91 8.57
CA GLN A 36 3.34 -0.76 8.83
C GLN A 36 4.13 -1.82 8.06
N VAL A 37 5.09 -1.36 7.24
CA VAL A 37 5.99 -2.23 6.49
C VAL A 37 7.41 -2.08 7.00
N ARG A 38 8.23 -3.13 6.85
CA ARG A 38 9.60 -3.12 7.40
C ARG A 38 10.61 -2.39 6.50
N THR A 39 10.23 -2.13 5.26
CA THR A 39 11.09 -1.59 4.21
C THR A 39 10.37 -0.47 3.49
N TRP A 40 11.11 0.45 2.87
CA TRP A 40 10.57 1.62 2.18
C TRP A 40 9.61 1.18 1.06
N PRO A 41 8.29 1.40 1.19
CA PRO A 41 7.34 1.08 0.14
C PRO A 41 7.43 2.13 -0.97
N TYR A 42 7.65 1.71 -2.22
CA TYR A 42 7.70 2.62 -3.36
C TYR A 42 6.43 2.55 -4.21
N SER A 43 5.80 1.38 -4.30
CA SER A 43 4.60 1.15 -5.10
C SER A 43 3.56 0.29 -4.35
N VAL A 44 2.29 0.51 -4.69
CA VAL A 44 1.14 -0.25 -4.17
C VAL A 44 0.20 -0.59 -5.33
N ALA A 45 -0.43 -1.76 -5.27
CA ALA A 45 -1.45 -2.18 -6.23
C ALA A 45 -2.55 -2.97 -5.51
N PHE A 46 -3.81 -2.67 -5.82
CA PHE A 46 -4.93 -3.46 -5.35
C PHE A 46 -5.10 -4.73 -6.20
N SER A 47 -5.54 -5.82 -5.59
CA SER A 47 -6.01 -6.98 -6.34
C SER A 47 -7.28 -6.60 -7.13
N PRO A 48 -7.57 -7.28 -8.26
CA PRO A 48 -8.74 -6.97 -9.09
C PRO A 48 -10.09 -7.09 -8.37
N ASP A 49 -10.16 -7.96 -7.36
CA ASP A 49 -11.33 -8.15 -6.50
C ASP A 49 -11.36 -7.17 -5.30
N GLY A 50 -10.33 -6.33 -5.14
CA GLY A 50 -10.20 -5.34 -4.06
C GLY A 50 -9.90 -5.92 -2.68
N SER A 51 -9.80 -7.25 -2.54
CA SER A 51 -9.63 -7.91 -1.23
C SER A 51 -8.21 -7.79 -0.67
N ARG A 52 -7.23 -7.49 -1.51
CA ARG A 52 -5.80 -7.47 -1.15
C ARG A 52 -5.06 -6.28 -1.74
N ILE A 53 -3.94 -5.96 -1.11
CA ILE A 53 -2.95 -5.00 -1.62
C ILE A 53 -1.59 -5.67 -1.72
N LEU A 54 -0.95 -5.53 -2.88
CA LEU A 54 0.46 -5.81 -3.09
C LEU A 54 1.26 -4.54 -2.79
N ILE A 55 2.25 -4.66 -1.90
CA ILE A 55 3.19 -3.58 -1.58
C ILE A 55 4.55 -3.98 -2.14
N ASN A 56 5.10 -3.13 -3.00
CA ASN A 56 6.46 -3.28 -3.48
C ASN A 56 7.38 -2.32 -2.72
N SER A 57 8.44 -2.89 -2.16
CA SER A 57 9.38 -2.16 -1.30
C SER A 57 10.82 -2.34 -1.76
N ARG A 58 11.64 -1.32 -1.50
CA ARG A 58 13.09 -1.41 -1.73
C ARG A 58 13.74 -2.05 -0.51
N GLY A 59 14.40 -3.19 -0.72
CA GLY A 59 15.15 -3.86 0.34
C GLY A 59 16.60 -3.38 0.40
N PRO A 60 17.41 -3.91 1.33
CA PRO A 60 18.84 -3.64 1.38
C PRO A 60 19.52 -4.05 0.07
N ILE A 61 20.72 -3.53 -0.20
CA ILE A 61 21.45 -3.77 -1.46
C ILE A 61 21.64 -5.28 -1.74
N SER A 62 21.71 -6.09 -0.68
CA SER A 62 21.77 -7.56 -0.74
C SER A 62 20.46 -8.26 -1.15
N TYR A 63 19.31 -7.60 -1.02
CA TYR A 63 17.99 -8.07 -1.46
C TYR A 63 17.17 -6.86 -1.99
N PRO A 64 17.38 -6.43 -3.24
CA PRO A 64 17.01 -5.08 -3.68
C PRO A 64 15.51 -4.82 -3.77
N PHE A 65 14.68 -5.85 -3.99
CA PHE A 65 13.23 -5.70 -4.13
C PHE A 65 12.50 -6.79 -3.35
N LEU A 66 11.57 -6.36 -2.50
CA LEU A 66 10.69 -7.25 -1.75
C LEU A 66 9.24 -6.87 -2.07
N SER A 67 8.47 -7.83 -2.58
CA SER A 67 7.03 -7.69 -2.79
C SER A 67 6.30 -8.50 -1.73
N ARG A 68 5.33 -7.89 -1.03
CA ARG A 68 4.53 -8.55 0.01
C ARG A 68 3.05 -8.27 -0.19
N LEU A 69 2.24 -9.32 -0.04
CA LEU A 69 0.78 -9.25 -0.12
C LEU A 69 0.16 -9.10 1.27
N TRP A 70 -0.90 -8.30 1.36
CA TRP A 70 -1.65 -8.01 2.57
C TRP A 70 -3.15 -8.05 2.30
N ASP A 71 -3.94 -8.49 3.27
CA ASP A 71 -5.40 -8.43 3.22
C ASP A 71 -5.88 -7.02 3.67
N VAL A 72 -6.89 -6.49 2.98
CA VAL A 72 -7.47 -5.15 3.22
C VAL A 72 -8.56 -5.22 4.28
#